data_AF-A0A0F9MTB9-F1
#
_entry.id   AF-A0A0F9MTB9-F1
#
_cell.length_a   1.000
_cell.length_b   1.000
_cell.length_c   1.000
_cell.angle_alpha   90.00
_cell.angle_beta   90.00
_cell.angle_gamma   90.00
#
_symmetry.space_group_name_H-M   'P 1'
#
loop_
_entity.id
_entity.type
_entity.pdbx_description
1 polymer ?
#
loop_
_entity_poly.entity_id
_entity_poly.type
_entity_poly.pdbx_seq_one_letter_code
_entity_poly.pdbx_strand_id
1 'polypeptide(L)'
;MNDATSFRQINNIELQIIITSFIKISAKFLAILDNLKSKLYTSIKHSTNRTNYLSIYLITDEQQNLLNEINIRNKIYATGVFFGLIKRGVFLLSIEGAEFLYVSNIFPDFKKLILNENGEKSTLYGNNILKKMVLYSPIDLKKKDFLLVLNEFHEIIGLGLSQTNNEQILDSKPSDLIALNLSDKGYYLRQQ
;
A
#
# COMPACT_ATOMS: atom_id res chain seq x y z
N MET A 1 -3.70 27.43 -15.16
CA MET A 1 -2.57 26.68 -15.75
C MET A 1 -3.08 25.29 -16.06
N ASN A 2 -2.98 24.84 -17.31
CA ASN A 2 -3.29 23.46 -17.69
C ASN A 2 -2.10 22.60 -17.24
N ASP A 3 -2.17 22.06 -16.03
CA ASP A 3 -1.25 21.01 -15.61
C ASP A 3 -1.52 19.80 -16.50
N ALA A 4 -0.67 19.56 -17.49
CA ALA A 4 -0.80 18.41 -18.38
C ALA A 4 -0.58 17.14 -17.56
N THR A 5 -1.64 16.38 -17.30
CA THR A 5 -1.57 15.05 -16.67
C THR A 5 -1.43 14.00 -17.76
N SER A 6 -0.36 13.21 -17.72
CA SER A 6 -0.21 12.05 -18.59
C SER A 6 -0.77 10.82 -17.87
N PHE A 7 -1.94 10.34 -18.31
CA PHE A 7 -2.53 9.08 -17.86
C PHE A 7 -2.29 7.99 -18.90
N ARG A 8 -1.41 7.03 -18.59
CA ARG A 8 -1.02 5.95 -19.52
C ARG A 8 -0.72 4.66 -18.79
N GLN A 9 -0.75 3.55 -19.51
CA GLN A 9 -0.29 2.27 -18.98
C GLN A 9 1.18 2.36 -18.53
N ILE A 10 1.53 1.58 -17.49
CA ILE A 10 2.92 1.45 -17.03
C ILE A 10 3.81 0.91 -18.16
N ASN A 11 5.06 1.36 -18.20
CA ASN A 11 6.08 0.82 -19.11
C ASN A 11 6.89 -0.30 -18.43
N ASN A 12 7.80 -0.93 -19.19
CA ASN A 12 8.61 -2.03 -18.68
C ASN A 12 9.53 -1.64 -17.51
N ILE A 13 10.09 -0.43 -17.50
CA ILE A 13 10.98 0.03 -16.42
C ILE A 13 10.18 0.19 -15.12
N GLU A 14 9.00 0.82 -15.21
CA GLU A 14 8.08 1.00 -14.08
C GLU A 14 7.59 -0.36 -13.55
N LEU A 15 7.27 -1.30 -14.44
CA LEU A 15 6.92 -2.67 -14.06
C LEU A 15 8.05 -3.36 -13.31
N GLN A 16 9.31 -3.24 -13.77
CA GLN A 16 10.45 -3.84 -13.07
C GLN A 16 10.67 -3.24 -11.68
N ILE A 17 10.44 -1.93 -11.51
CA ILE A 17 10.49 -1.27 -10.20
C ILE A 17 9.41 -1.85 -9.27
N ILE A 18 8.17 -1.99 -9.77
CA ILE A 18 7.04 -2.56 -9.04
C ILE A 18 7.36 -4.00 -8.61
N ILE A 19 7.80 -4.84 -9.54
CA ILE A 19 8.20 -6.23 -9.29
C ILE A 19 9.29 -6.31 -8.21
N THR A 20 10.35 -5.52 -8.36
CA THR A 20 11.48 -5.52 -7.42
C THR A 20 11.06 -5.11 -6.01
N SER A 21 10.12 -4.16 -5.88
CA SER A 21 9.55 -3.79 -4.59
C SER A 21 8.67 -4.89 -4.00
N PHE A 22 7.80 -5.51 -4.79
CA PHE A 22 6.88 -6.54 -4.29
C PHE A 22 7.56 -7.84 -3.88
N ILE A 23 8.61 -8.28 -4.58
CA ILE A 23 9.35 -9.50 -4.22
C ILE A 23 9.93 -9.38 -2.80
N LYS A 24 10.27 -8.17 -2.34
CA LYS A 24 10.72 -7.92 -0.98
C LYS A 24 9.63 -8.15 0.07
N ILE A 25 8.36 -8.05 -0.31
CA ILE A 25 7.21 -8.40 0.53
C ILE A 25 6.97 -9.90 0.46
N SER A 26 6.86 -10.46 -0.75
CA SER A 26 6.70 -11.90 -0.97
C SER A 26 7.02 -12.29 -2.41
N ALA A 27 7.74 -13.39 -2.60
CA ALA A 27 8.03 -13.94 -3.93
C ALA A 27 6.75 -14.35 -4.69
N LYS A 28 5.65 -14.66 -3.97
CA LYS A 28 4.37 -15.05 -4.57
C LYS A 28 3.71 -13.90 -5.36
N PHE A 29 4.11 -12.64 -5.14
CA PHE A 29 3.59 -11.50 -5.89
C PHE A 29 3.91 -11.55 -7.39
N LEU A 30 4.94 -12.28 -7.81
CA LEU A 30 5.30 -12.40 -9.22
C LEU A 30 4.13 -12.91 -10.07
N ALA A 31 3.50 -14.01 -9.64
CA ALA A 31 2.36 -14.60 -10.35
C ALA A 31 1.14 -13.66 -10.39
N ILE A 32 0.98 -12.82 -9.38
CA ILE A 32 -0.12 -11.85 -9.29
C ILE A 32 0.11 -10.68 -10.25
N LEU A 33 1.34 -10.15 -10.29
CA LEU A 33 1.67 -9.02 -11.14
C LEU A 33 1.51 -9.32 -12.62
N ASP A 34 1.73 -10.58 -13.04
CA ASP A 34 1.47 -10.99 -14.41
C ASP A 34 0.01 -10.81 -14.84
N ASN A 35 -0.93 -10.98 -13.90
CA ASN A 35 -2.36 -10.77 -14.15
C ASN A 35 -2.77 -9.29 -14.05
N LEU A 36 -2.04 -8.49 -13.28
CA LEU A 36 -2.37 -7.09 -13.04
C LEU A 36 -1.69 -6.11 -14.01
N LYS A 37 -0.58 -6.50 -14.67
CA LYS A 37 0.25 -5.57 -15.47
C LYS A 37 -0.50 -4.82 -16.57
N SER A 38 -1.50 -5.44 -17.20
CA SER A 38 -2.32 -4.77 -18.23
C SER A 38 -3.25 -3.70 -17.67
N LYS A 39 -3.55 -3.80 -16.37
CA LYS A 39 -4.49 -2.96 -15.62
C LYS A 39 -3.79 -1.86 -14.81
N LEU A 40 -2.46 -1.81 -14.82
CA LEU A 40 -1.67 -0.81 -14.11
C LEU A 40 -1.39 0.40 -14.99
N TYR A 41 -1.82 1.57 -14.51
CA TYR A 41 -1.70 2.85 -15.16
C TYR A 41 -0.96 3.83 -14.28
N THR A 42 -0.34 4.81 -14.91
CA THR A 42 0.39 5.88 -14.27
C THR A 42 -0.36 7.19 -14.40
N SER A 43 -0.26 8.04 -13.39
CA SER A 43 -0.58 9.46 -13.46
C SER A 43 0.61 10.26 -12.97
N ILE A 44 1.05 11.22 -13.78
CA ILE A 44 2.08 12.19 -13.39
C ILE A 44 1.41 13.56 -13.27
N LYS A 45 1.51 14.16 -12.09
CA LYS A 45 1.29 15.59 -11.95
C LYS A 45 2.55 16.32 -12.36
N HIS A 46 2.44 17.19 -13.36
CA HIS A 46 3.46 18.19 -13.64
C HIS A 46 3.14 19.46 -12.85
N SER A 47 3.52 19.52 -11.58
CA SER A 47 3.41 20.74 -10.77
C SER A 47 4.78 21.36 -10.58
N THR A 48 4.89 22.67 -10.74
CA THR A 48 6.14 23.43 -10.54
C THR A 48 6.58 23.47 -9.07
N ASN A 49 5.67 23.21 -8.12
CA ASN A 49 5.90 23.40 -6.68
C ASN A 49 5.72 22.14 -5.81
N ARG A 50 5.40 20.98 -6.40
CA ARG A 50 5.29 19.70 -5.68
C ARG A 50 6.25 18.69 -6.25
N THR A 51 6.85 17.89 -5.38
CA THR A 51 7.62 16.71 -5.76
C THR A 51 6.77 15.82 -6.67
N ASN A 52 7.16 15.71 -7.93
CA ASN A 52 6.47 14.88 -8.92
C ASN A 52 6.77 13.41 -8.61
N TYR A 53 5.81 12.72 -8.00
CA TYR A 53 5.85 11.26 -7.87
C TYR A 53 4.99 10.65 -8.98
N LEU A 54 5.38 9.45 -9.41
CA LEU A 54 4.60 8.68 -10.35
C LEU A 54 3.54 7.89 -9.57
N SER A 55 2.29 8.32 -9.64
CA SER A 55 1.18 7.58 -9.02
C SER A 55 0.79 6.41 -9.90
N ILE A 56 0.56 5.25 -9.28
CA ILE A 56 0.12 4.02 -9.94
C ILE A 56 -1.34 3.77 -9.58
N TYR A 57 -2.14 3.48 -10.59
CA TYR A 57 -3.57 3.17 -10.46
C TYR A 57 -3.84 1.80 -11.06
N LEU A 58 -4.71 1.04 -10.41
CA LEU A 58 -5.26 -0.20 -10.93
C LEU A 58 -6.67 0.09 -11.46
N ILE A 59 -6.91 -0.23 -12.73
CA ILE A 59 -8.18 0.05 -13.40
C ILE A 59 -8.90 -1.24 -13.82
N THR A 60 -10.20 -1.15 -14.11
CA THR A 60 -10.98 -2.25 -14.66
C THR A 60 -10.84 -2.36 -16.18
N ASP A 61 -11.21 -3.50 -16.76
CA ASP A 61 -11.24 -3.69 -18.22
C ASP A 61 -12.22 -2.71 -18.90
N GLU A 62 -13.35 -2.41 -18.24
CA GLU A 62 -14.31 -1.40 -18.68
C GLU A 62 -13.68 0.00 -18.74
N GLN A 63 -12.96 0.39 -17.69
CA GLN A 63 -12.24 1.66 -17.67
C GLN A 63 -11.17 1.71 -18.76
N GLN A 64 -10.45 0.61 -18.97
CA GLN A 64 -9.45 0.51 -20.04
C GLN A 64 -10.07 0.72 -21.43
N ASN A 65 -11.22 0.10 -21.70
CA ASN A 65 -11.93 0.26 -22.97
C ASN A 65 -12.37 1.71 -23.17
N LEU A 66 -12.94 2.33 -22.14
CA LEU A 66 -13.33 3.75 -22.17
C LEU A 66 -12.13 4.68 -22.48
N LEU A 67 -10.97 4.38 -21.90
CA LEU A 67 -9.72 5.12 -22.14
C LEU A 67 -9.15 4.94 -23.55
N ASN A 68 -9.50 3.85 -24.23
CA ASN A 68 -9.08 3.58 -25.61
C ASN A 68 -10.01 4.25 -26.62
N GLU A 69 -11.31 4.30 -26.33
CA GLU A 69 -12.34 4.87 -27.20
C GLU A 69 -12.34 6.39 -27.20
N ILE A 70 -12.04 7.00 -26.05
CA ILE A 70 -12.16 8.45 -25.87
C ILE A 70 -10.76 9.07 -25.75
N ASN A 71 -10.46 10.07 -26.59
CA ASN A 71 -9.22 10.86 -26.51
C ASN A 71 -9.23 11.87 -25.33
N ILE A 72 -9.50 11.36 -24.11
CA ILE A 72 -9.56 12.14 -22.85
C ILE A 72 -8.41 11.81 -21.90
N ARG A 73 -7.47 10.94 -22.26
CA ARG A 73 -6.36 10.53 -21.38
C ARG A 73 -5.61 11.72 -20.77
N ASN A 74 -5.41 12.78 -21.56
CA ASN A 74 -4.72 14.00 -21.12
C ASN A 74 -5.56 14.87 -20.15
N LYS A 75 -6.84 14.53 -19.95
CA LYS A 75 -7.76 15.19 -19.01
C LYS A 75 -7.99 14.36 -17.75
N ILE A 76 -7.48 13.13 -17.69
CA ILE A 76 -7.71 12.22 -16.57
C ILE A 76 -6.65 12.47 -15.51
N TYR A 77 -7.14 12.94 -14.38
CA TYR A 77 -6.33 13.16 -13.21
C TYR A 77 -6.02 11.85 -12.47
N ALA A 78 -7.05 11.05 -12.22
CA ALA A 78 -7.00 9.74 -11.57
C ALA A 78 -8.25 8.94 -11.93
N THR A 79 -8.13 7.62 -11.99
CA THR A 79 -9.26 6.69 -12.12
C THR A 79 -8.86 5.33 -11.55
N GLY A 80 -9.83 4.51 -11.18
CA GLY A 80 -9.59 3.21 -10.53
C GLY A 80 -9.07 3.35 -9.10
N VAL A 81 -8.43 2.28 -8.62
CA VAL A 81 -7.85 2.20 -7.26
C VAL A 81 -6.46 2.81 -7.28
N PHE A 82 -6.18 3.76 -6.39
CA PHE A 82 -4.81 4.22 -6.17
C PHE A 82 -4.00 3.05 -5.60
N PHE A 83 -3.15 2.44 -6.42
CA PHE A 83 -2.44 1.22 -6.08
C PHE A 83 -1.11 1.49 -5.36
N GLY A 84 -0.56 2.68 -5.51
CA GLY A 84 0.67 3.08 -4.86
C GLY A 84 1.40 4.16 -5.65
N LEU A 85 2.65 4.40 -5.31
CA LEU A 85 3.47 5.38 -6.02
C LEU A 85 4.91 4.91 -6.17
N ILE A 86 5.57 5.35 -7.25
CA ILE A 86 7.01 5.20 -7.41
C ILE A 86 7.69 6.50 -6.99
N LYS A 87 8.61 6.37 -6.03
CA LYS A 87 9.44 7.48 -5.54
C LYS A 87 10.88 7.00 -5.40
N ARG A 88 11.80 7.73 -6.04
CA ARG A 88 13.26 7.43 -6.00
C ARG A 88 13.58 5.97 -6.36
N GLY A 89 12.94 5.43 -7.39
CA GLY A 89 13.18 4.06 -7.87
C GLY A 89 12.59 2.96 -7.01
N VAL A 90 11.71 3.28 -6.06
CA VAL A 90 11.02 2.30 -5.20
C VAL A 90 9.53 2.48 -5.36
N PHE A 91 8.82 1.38 -5.63
CA PHE A 91 7.37 1.35 -5.53
C PHE A 91 6.95 1.18 -4.07
N LEU A 92 6.04 2.05 -3.62
CA LEU A 92 5.41 2.06 -2.31
C LEU A 92 3.93 1.71 -2.50
N LEU A 93 3.53 0.55 -1.97
CA LEU A 93 2.15 0.08 -1.97
C LEU A 93 1.28 1.02 -1.12
N SER A 94 0.12 1.41 -1.65
CA SER A 94 -0.88 2.18 -0.89
C SER A 94 -1.73 1.28 0.01
N ILE A 95 -2.46 1.88 0.96
CA ILE A 95 -3.44 1.16 1.78
C ILE A 95 -4.54 0.60 0.89
N GLU A 96 -5.05 1.37 -0.08
CA GLU A 96 -6.13 0.98 -0.98
C GLU A 96 -5.69 -0.16 -1.90
N GLY A 97 -4.44 -0.13 -2.37
CA GLY A 97 -3.86 -1.20 -3.17
C GLY A 97 -3.72 -2.49 -2.38
N ALA A 98 -3.23 -2.41 -1.13
CA ALA A 98 -3.11 -3.56 -0.25
C ALA A 98 -4.50 -4.12 0.15
N GLU A 99 -5.46 -3.26 0.44
CA GLU A 99 -6.85 -3.61 0.75
C GLU A 99 -7.53 -4.29 -0.44
N PHE A 100 -7.37 -3.75 -1.65
CA PHE A 100 -7.86 -4.39 -2.87
C PHE A 100 -7.31 -5.80 -3.04
N LEU A 101 -5.98 -5.97 -2.89
CA LEU A 101 -5.31 -7.27 -3.02
C LEU A 101 -5.81 -8.28 -1.98
N TYR A 102 -6.02 -7.84 -0.74
CA TYR A 102 -6.48 -8.69 0.36
C TYR A 102 -7.96 -9.06 0.23
N VAL A 103 -8.85 -8.07 0.10
CA VAL A 103 -10.30 -8.26 0.06
C VAL A 103 -10.74 -9.02 -1.19
N SER A 104 -10.08 -8.79 -2.33
CA SER A 104 -10.35 -9.52 -3.57
C SER A 104 -9.73 -10.92 -3.60
N ASN A 105 -9.12 -11.37 -2.50
CA ASN A 105 -8.44 -12.66 -2.36
C ASN A 105 -7.33 -12.90 -3.41
N ILE A 106 -6.76 -11.82 -3.95
CA ILE A 106 -5.66 -11.88 -4.92
C ILE A 106 -4.34 -12.17 -4.20
N PHE A 107 -4.12 -11.56 -3.03
CA PHE A 107 -3.00 -11.85 -2.15
C PHE A 107 -3.46 -11.97 -0.68
N PRO A 108 -3.98 -13.14 -0.27
CA PRO A 108 -4.42 -13.37 1.11
C PRO A 108 -3.25 -13.57 2.10
N ASP A 109 -2.05 -13.85 1.58
CA ASP A 109 -0.86 -14.23 2.35
C ASP A 109 -0.13 -13.06 3.03
N PHE A 110 -0.76 -11.87 3.10
CA PHE A 110 -0.22 -10.79 3.89
C PHE A 110 -0.05 -11.24 5.34
N LYS A 111 1.10 -10.89 5.94
CA LYS A 111 1.26 -10.98 7.39
C LYS A 111 0.39 -9.92 8.04
N LYS A 112 -0.32 -10.31 9.10
CA LYS A 112 -1.37 -9.53 9.74
C LYS A 112 -1.01 -9.26 11.18
N LEU A 113 -1.11 -7.99 11.59
CA LEU A 113 -1.00 -7.57 12.98
C LEU A 113 -2.36 -7.02 13.40
N ILE A 114 -3.01 -7.64 14.39
CA ILE A 114 -4.32 -7.21 14.87
C ILE A 114 -4.13 -6.41 16.15
N LEU A 115 -4.71 -5.23 16.21
CA LEU A 115 -4.62 -4.31 17.33
C LEU A 115 -5.91 -4.28 18.14
N ASN A 116 -5.77 -3.96 19.42
CA ASN A 116 -6.91 -3.58 20.26
C ASN A 116 -7.37 -2.15 19.98
N GLU A 117 -8.53 -1.77 20.51
CA GLU A 117 -9.11 -0.42 20.37
C GLU A 117 -8.12 0.73 20.66
N ASN A 118 -7.30 0.58 21.71
CA ASN A 118 -6.27 1.58 22.05
C ASN A 118 -5.17 1.68 20.97
N GLY A 119 -4.76 0.53 20.44
CA GLY A 119 -3.81 0.42 19.36
C GLY A 119 -4.33 0.99 18.04
N GLU A 120 -5.59 0.72 17.72
CA GLU A 120 -6.29 1.29 16.56
C GLU A 120 -6.27 2.81 16.62
N LYS A 121 -6.81 3.40 17.70
CA LYS A 121 -6.83 4.86 17.88
C LYS A 121 -5.43 5.44 17.74
N SER A 122 -4.45 4.88 18.46
CA SER A 122 -3.07 5.38 18.43
C SER A 122 -2.46 5.34 17.02
N THR A 123 -2.67 4.24 16.28
CA THR A 123 -2.18 4.05 14.91
C THR A 123 -2.83 5.01 13.94
N LEU A 124 -4.15 5.23 14.04
CA LEU A 124 -4.89 6.21 13.24
C LEU A 124 -4.54 7.68 13.55
N TYR A 125 -3.73 7.93 14.59
CA TYR A 125 -3.09 9.24 14.81
C TYR A 125 -1.63 9.30 14.31
N GLY A 126 -1.16 8.26 13.60
CA GLY A 126 0.19 8.19 13.05
C GLY A 126 1.26 7.66 14.01
N ASN A 127 0.87 7.12 15.17
CA ASN A 127 1.84 6.55 16.11
C ASN A 127 2.30 5.15 15.67
N ASN A 128 3.48 4.77 16.14
CA ASN A 128 4.00 3.42 15.98
C ASN A 128 3.29 2.41 16.90
N ILE A 129 3.43 1.13 16.57
CA ILE A 129 2.71 0.04 17.23
C ILE A 129 3.58 -0.55 18.33
N LEU A 130 3.08 -0.49 19.57
CA LEU A 130 3.75 -1.02 20.76
C LEU A 130 3.16 -2.38 21.17
N LYS A 131 3.89 -3.15 21.98
CA LYS A 131 3.46 -4.50 22.42
C LYS A 131 2.07 -4.51 23.04
N LYS A 132 1.77 -3.57 23.93
CA LYS A 132 0.45 -3.46 24.59
C LYS A 132 -0.73 -3.24 23.64
N MET A 133 -0.47 -2.85 22.39
CA MET A 133 -1.50 -2.58 21.39
C MET A 133 -1.87 -3.84 20.61
N VAL A 134 -1.03 -4.87 20.62
CA VAL A 134 -1.15 -6.05 19.76
C VAL A 134 -2.00 -7.13 20.43
N LEU A 135 -3.11 -7.50 19.78
CA LEU A 135 -3.93 -8.67 20.13
C LEU A 135 -3.39 -9.94 19.48
N TYR A 136 -2.93 -9.84 18.24
CA TYR A 136 -2.42 -10.98 17.48
C TYR A 136 -1.25 -10.57 16.60
N SER A 137 -0.23 -11.43 16.53
CA SER A 137 0.90 -11.38 15.61
C SER A 137 1.07 -12.74 14.91
N PRO A 138 1.59 -12.77 13.66
CA PRO A 138 1.81 -14.02 12.96
C PRO A 138 2.96 -14.80 13.60
N ILE A 139 2.82 -16.12 13.67
CA ILE A 139 3.77 -17.01 14.36
C ILE A 139 5.16 -16.96 13.71
N ASP A 140 5.21 -16.77 12.40
CA ASP A 140 6.44 -16.71 11.60
C ASP A 140 6.91 -15.26 11.37
N LEU A 141 6.44 -14.29 12.16
CA LEU A 141 6.83 -12.88 12.01
C LEU A 141 8.34 -12.70 12.17
N LYS A 142 8.94 -12.00 11.21
CA LYS A 142 10.34 -11.60 11.21
C LYS A 142 10.46 -10.08 11.19
N LYS A 143 11.58 -9.58 11.69
CA LYS A 143 11.95 -8.18 11.59
C LYS A 143 12.04 -7.77 10.12
N LYS A 144 11.52 -6.58 9.79
CA LYS A 144 11.35 -6.03 8.44
C LYS A 144 10.27 -6.69 7.59
N ASP A 145 9.46 -7.59 8.14
CA ASP A 145 8.27 -8.05 7.44
C ASP A 145 7.29 -6.89 7.24
N PHE A 146 6.72 -6.82 6.05
CA PHE A 146 5.61 -5.92 5.73
C PHE A 146 4.31 -6.49 6.31
N LEU A 147 3.49 -5.62 6.90
CA LEU A 147 2.30 -5.99 7.65
C LEU A 147 1.07 -5.25 7.15
N LEU A 148 -0.04 -5.98 7.00
CA LEU A 148 -1.36 -5.38 7.14
C LEU A 148 -1.64 -5.17 8.62
N VAL A 149 -2.06 -3.96 8.97
CA VAL A 149 -2.47 -3.62 10.33
C VAL A 149 -4.00 -3.58 10.36
N LEU A 150 -4.58 -4.36 11.25
CA LEU A 150 -6.03 -4.52 11.38
C LEU A 150 -6.49 -4.15 12.78
N ASN A 151 -7.74 -3.69 12.91
CA ASN A 151 -8.41 -3.59 14.20
C ASN A 151 -9.03 -4.95 14.61
N GLU A 152 -9.65 -5.00 15.79
CA GLU A 152 -10.29 -6.21 16.33
C GLU A 152 -11.45 -6.74 15.47
N PHE A 153 -12.05 -5.87 14.63
CA PHE A 153 -13.09 -6.21 13.66
C PHE A 153 -12.53 -6.72 12.32
N HIS A 154 -11.21 -6.92 12.22
CA HIS A 154 -10.52 -7.34 11.00
C HIS A 154 -10.63 -6.35 9.85
N GLU A 155 -10.82 -5.07 10.15
CA GLU A 155 -10.76 -3.99 9.16
C GLU A 155 -9.33 -3.51 9.00
N ILE A 156 -8.88 -3.28 7.77
CA ILE A 156 -7.55 -2.75 7.50
C ILE A 156 -7.52 -1.26 7.88
N ILE A 157 -6.67 -0.92 8.84
CA ILE A 157 -6.48 0.46 9.31
C ILE A 157 -5.17 1.08 8.84
N GLY A 158 -4.21 0.27 8.39
CA GLY A 158 -2.93 0.76 7.89
C GLY A 158 -1.96 -0.32 7.43
N LEU A 159 -0.75 0.13 7.09
CA LEU A 159 0.40 -0.69 6.71
C LEU A 159 1.51 -0.52 7.76
N GLY A 160 2.20 -1.62 8.05
CA GLY A 160 3.26 -1.64 9.05
C GLY A 160 4.55 -2.30 8.56
N LEU A 161 5.64 -2.00 9.27
CA LEU A 161 6.92 -2.69 9.11
C LEU A 161 7.38 -3.25 10.45
N SER A 162 7.45 -4.56 10.56
CA SER A 162 7.87 -5.22 11.79
C SER A 162 9.28 -4.78 12.22
N GLN A 163 9.46 -4.52 13.52
CA GLN A 163 10.75 -4.22 14.14
C GLN A 163 11.29 -5.37 14.99
N THR A 164 10.53 -6.46 15.09
CA THR A 164 10.80 -7.59 15.98
C THR A 164 10.50 -8.93 15.31
N ASN A 165 11.03 -10.01 15.87
CA ASN A 165 10.67 -11.38 15.50
C ASN A 165 9.59 -11.91 16.45
N ASN A 166 8.78 -12.89 16.04
CA ASN A 166 7.70 -13.43 16.87
C ASN A 166 8.20 -13.95 18.24
N GLU A 167 9.35 -14.63 18.27
CA GLU A 167 9.97 -15.14 19.51
C GLU A 167 10.22 -14.01 20.54
N GLN A 168 10.59 -12.82 20.06
CA GLN A 168 10.88 -11.67 20.90
C GLN A 168 9.62 -10.96 21.39
N ILE A 169 8.46 -11.19 20.76
CA ILE A 169 7.20 -10.55 21.13
C ILE A 169 6.70 -11.05 22.49
N LEU A 170 6.95 -12.32 22.83
CA LEU A 170 6.49 -12.91 24.10
C LEU A 170 7.20 -12.29 25.30
N ASP A 171 8.51 -12.04 25.18
CA ASP A 171 9.34 -11.50 26.25
C ASP A 171 9.39 -9.95 26.27
N SER A 172 8.80 -9.30 25.27
CA SER A 172 8.81 -7.85 25.15
C SER A 172 7.95 -7.15 26.21
N LYS A 173 8.43 -6.00 26.69
CA LYS A 173 7.68 -5.15 27.63
C LYS A 173 6.50 -4.50 26.91
N PRO A 174 5.41 -4.14 27.62
CA PRO A 174 4.24 -3.47 27.04
C PRO A 174 4.56 -2.21 26.20
N SER A 175 5.63 -1.49 26.53
CA SER A 175 6.09 -0.28 25.85
C SER A 175 7.00 -0.52 24.65
N ASP A 176 7.40 -1.75 24.39
CA ASP A 176 8.39 -2.05 23.34
C ASP A 176 7.76 -1.90 21.95
N LEU A 177 8.56 -1.39 21.02
CA LEU A 177 8.18 -1.16 19.63
C LEU A 177 8.07 -2.50 18.88
N ILE A 178 6.87 -2.83 18.41
CA ILE A 178 6.61 -4.04 17.62
C ILE A 178 6.71 -3.74 16.12
N ALA A 179 6.11 -2.65 15.67
CA ALA A 179 6.11 -2.28 14.26
C ALA A 179 6.09 -0.76 14.08
N LEU A 180 6.75 -0.31 13.01
CA LEU A 180 6.60 1.06 12.52
C LEU A 180 5.28 1.18 11.79
N ASN A 181 4.57 2.29 12.00
CA ASN A 181 3.43 2.68 11.19
C ASN A 181 3.95 3.32 9.89
N LEU A 182 3.71 2.69 8.75
CA LEU A 182 4.13 3.19 7.44
C LEU A 182 3.10 4.14 6.85
N SER A 183 1.83 3.79 6.99
CA SER A 183 0.68 4.58 6.57
C SER A 183 -0.58 4.11 7.30
N ASP A 184 -1.47 5.03 7.61
CA ASP A 184 -2.74 4.77 8.28
C ASP A 184 -3.90 5.52 7.62
N LYS A 185 -5.12 4.98 7.73
CA LYS A 185 -6.33 5.60 7.15
C LYS A 185 -6.65 6.97 7.76
N GLY A 186 -6.19 7.24 8.99
CA GLY A 186 -6.36 8.54 9.64
C GLY A 186 -5.60 9.67 8.93
N TYR A 187 -4.58 9.35 8.11
CA TYR A 187 -3.84 10.32 7.31
C TYR A 187 -4.77 11.18 6.43
N TYR A 188 -5.84 10.60 5.89
CA TYR A 188 -6.81 11.32 5.07
C TYR A 188 -7.53 12.45 5.80
N LEU A 189 -7.73 12.31 7.11
CA LEU A 189 -8.38 13.33 7.94
C LEU A 189 -7.38 14.40 8.41
N ARG A 190 -6.08 14.06 8.51
CA ARG A 190 -5.04 14.98 8.99
C ARG A 190 -4.50 15.94 7.92
N GLN A 191 -4.70 15.64 6.64
CA GLN A 191 -4.11 16.36 5.50
C GLN A 191 -5.07 17.33 4.80
N GLN A 192 -6.07 17.83 5.53
CA GLN A 192 -6.98 18.87 5.04
C GLN A 192 -6.35 20.27 5.16
#